data_AF-A0AB36FL10-F1
#
_entry.id   AF-A0AB36FL10-F1
#
_cell.length_a   1.000
_cell.length_b   1.000
_cell.length_c   1.000
_cell.angle_alpha   90.00
_cell.angle_beta   90.00
_cell.angle_gamma   90.00
#
_symmetry.space_group_name_H-M   'P 1'
#
loop_
_entity.id
_entity.type
_entity.pdbx_description
1 polymer ?
#
loop_
_entity_poly.entity_id
_entity_poly.type
_entity_poly.pdbx_seq_one_letter_code
_entity_poly.pdbx_strand_id
1 'polypeptide(L)'
;MAEALTITVCSNMGLTGDKVYIQETPDGFEARQAVALFGDYQMTIAELEAIGYDPFHVDFHDNFVRGKGETQQAAIEALEKDAKEMADSLWR
;
A
#
# COMPACT_ATOMS: atom_id res chain seq x y z
N MET A 1 -37.42 -3.05 21.71
CA MET A 1 -36.69 -3.76 20.65
C MET A 1 -35.59 -2.81 20.19
N ALA A 2 -34.33 -3.15 20.40
CA ALA A 2 -33.22 -2.29 20.00
C ALA A 2 -32.78 -2.65 18.57
N GLU A 3 -32.62 -1.64 17.72
CA GLU A 3 -32.20 -1.77 16.33
C GLU A 3 -30.82 -2.45 16.23
N ALA A 4 -30.70 -3.34 15.24
CA ALA A 4 -29.44 -4.02 14.97
C ALA A 4 -28.47 -3.05 14.27
N LEU A 5 -27.36 -2.73 14.94
CA LEU A 5 -26.22 -2.03 14.36
C LEU A 5 -25.42 -3.01 13.49
N THR A 6 -25.37 -2.79 12.18
CA THR A 6 -24.46 -3.53 11.29
C THR A 6 -23.28 -2.65 10.94
N ILE A 7 -22.13 -2.98 11.50
CA ILE A 7 -20.84 -2.37 11.15
C ILE A 7 -20.19 -3.27 10.12
N THR A 8 -19.99 -2.76 8.90
CA THR A 8 -19.17 -3.44 7.89
C THR A 8 -17.74 -2.93 8.01
N VAL A 9 -16.90 -3.72 8.67
CA VAL A 9 -15.45 -3.52 8.69
C VAL A 9 -14.86 -4.34 7.55
N CYS A 10 -13.86 -3.79 6.86
CA CYS A 10 -13.09 -4.48 5.83
C CYS A 10 -12.73 -5.90 6.32
N SER A 11 -13.15 -6.93 5.59
CA SER A 11 -13.03 -8.33 6.00
C SER A 11 -11.62 -8.91 5.87
N ASN A 12 -10.67 -8.14 5.35
CA ASN A 12 -9.26 -8.52 5.28
C ASN A 12 -8.51 -7.74 6.36
N MET A 13 -8.20 -8.40 7.48
CA MET A 13 -7.23 -7.83 8.42
C MET A 13 -5.89 -7.66 7.70
N GLY A 14 -5.43 -6.42 7.57
CA GLY A 14 -4.00 -6.11 7.47
C GLY A 14 -3.48 -5.44 6.21
N LEU A 15 -4.29 -5.17 5.18
CA LEU A 15 -3.83 -4.46 3.97
C LEU A 15 -4.95 -3.55 3.43
N THR A 16 -4.81 -2.23 3.60
CA THR A 16 -5.63 -1.24 2.87
C THR A 16 -4.72 -0.32 2.05
N GLY A 17 -5.05 -0.15 0.78
CA GLY A 17 -4.42 0.80 -0.13
C GLY A 17 -5.26 0.98 -1.39
N ASP A 18 -5.93 2.11 -1.54
CA ASP A 18 -6.90 2.29 -2.64
C ASP A 18 -6.23 2.75 -3.94
N LYS A 19 -4.94 3.12 -3.85
CA LYS A 19 -4.19 3.77 -4.92
C LYS A 19 -2.87 3.05 -5.15
N VAL A 20 -2.66 2.65 -6.39
CA VAL A 20 -1.35 2.24 -6.91
C VAL A 20 -0.72 3.47 -7.56
N TYR A 21 0.44 3.87 -7.08
CA TYR A 21 1.24 4.96 -7.62
C TYR A 21 2.32 4.36 -8.52
N ILE A 22 2.57 4.96 -9.68
CA ILE A 22 3.55 4.47 -10.65
C ILE A 22 4.46 5.62 -11.06
N GLN A 23 5.78 5.39 -11.01
CA GLN A 23 6.79 6.33 -11.48
C GLN A 23 7.69 5.66 -12.51
N GLU A 24 8.05 6.39 -13.57
CA GLU A 24 9.11 6.00 -14.50
C GLU A 24 10.49 6.25 -13.86
N THR A 25 11.38 5.29 -14.03
CA THR A 25 12.73 5.24 -13.48
C THR A 25 13.73 4.98 -14.63
N PRO A 26 15.03 5.22 -14.44
CA PRO A 26 16.03 4.91 -15.47
C PRO A 26 16.03 3.44 -15.95
N ASP A 27 15.56 2.52 -15.09
CA ASP A 27 15.57 1.08 -15.32
C ASP A 27 14.18 0.50 -15.66
N GLY A 28 13.16 1.35 -15.88
CA GLY A 28 11.78 0.93 -16.15
C GLY A 28 10.77 1.63 -15.26
N PHE A 29 9.81 0.91 -14.70
CA PHE A 29 8.74 1.45 -13.87
C PHE A 29 8.80 0.89 -12.44
N GLU A 30 8.44 1.72 -11.47
CA GLU A 30 8.22 1.32 -10.09
C GLU A 30 6.78 1.64 -9.69
N ALA A 31 6.08 0.62 -9.19
CA ALA A 31 4.76 0.74 -8.60
C ALA A 31 4.87 0.66 -7.08
N ARG A 32 4.15 1.52 -6.36
CA ARG A 32 4.03 1.52 -4.90
C ARG A 32 2.57 1.61 -4.49
N GLN A 33 2.20 0.89 -3.45
CA GLN A 33 0.90 1.00 -2.81
C GLN A 33 1.12 1.00 -1.29
N ALA A 34 0.62 2.05 -0.64
CA ALA A 34 0.67 2.15 0.81
C ALA A 34 -0.16 1.03 1.44
N VAL A 35 0.30 0.55 2.59
CA VAL A 35 -0.30 -0.55 3.33
C VAL A 35 -0.55 -0.12 4.76
N ALA A 36 -1.81 -0.08 5.20
CA ALA A 36 -2.12 -0.03 6.62
C ALA A 36 -1.99 -1.43 7.22
N LEU A 37 -1.07 -1.60 8.18
CA LEU A 37 -0.96 -2.83 8.99
C LEU A 37 -1.73 -2.62 10.30
N PHE A 38 -2.63 -3.55 10.63
CA PHE A 38 -3.48 -3.48 11.84
C PHE A 38 -4.28 -2.17 12.00
N GLY A 39 -4.56 -1.48 10.89
CA GLY A 39 -5.34 -0.23 10.90
C GLY A 39 -4.52 1.02 11.22
N ASP A 40 -3.18 0.93 11.22
CA ASP A 40 -2.30 2.07 11.43
C ASP A 40 -1.26 2.23 10.30
N TYR A 41 -0.81 3.46 10.14
CA TYR A 41 0.25 3.89 9.23
C TYR A 41 1.48 4.26 10.08
N GLN A 42 2.69 3.98 9.59
CA GLN A 42 3.90 4.38 10.32
C GLN A 42 4.16 5.88 10.22
N MET A 43 3.70 6.51 9.14
CA MET A 43 3.74 7.97 9.01
C MET A 43 2.44 8.57 9.57
N THR A 44 2.59 9.63 10.36
CA THR A 44 1.47 10.45 10.78
C THR A 44 0.87 11.20 9.58
N ILE A 45 -0.40 11.63 9.71
CA ILE A 45 -1.05 12.43 8.68
C ILE A 45 -0.25 13.71 8.38
N ALA A 46 0.35 14.35 9.39
CA ALA A 46 1.15 15.55 9.19
C ALA A 46 2.42 15.29 8.37
N GLU A 47 3.07 14.13 8.57
CA GLU A 47 4.24 13.72 7.77
C GLU A 47 3.83 13.39 6.33
N LEU A 48 2.68 12.74 6.12
CA LEU A 48 2.13 12.46 4.79
C LEU A 48 1.75 13.75 4.05
N GLU A 49 1.14 14.71 4.73
CA GLU A 49 0.81 16.03 4.17
C GLU A 49 2.08 16.80 3.77
N ALA A 50 3.15 16.72 4.58
CA ALA A 50 4.43 17.40 4.32
C ALA A 50 5.11 16.94 3.02
N ILE A 51 4.92 15.68 2.63
CA ILE A 51 5.43 15.11 1.38
C ILE A 51 4.38 15.06 0.26
N GLY A 52 3.22 15.69 0.46
CA GLY A 52 2.13 15.70 -0.52
C GLY A 52 1.56 14.32 -0.85
N TYR A 53 1.63 13.38 0.10
CA TYR A 53 1.25 11.98 -0.08
C TYR A 53 2.02 11.27 -1.22
N ASP A 54 3.24 11.73 -1.56
CA ASP A 54 4.08 11.10 -2.57
C ASP A 54 4.85 9.91 -1.99
N PRO A 55 4.51 8.66 -2.36
CA PRO A 55 5.21 7.49 -1.86
C PRO A 55 6.61 7.34 -2.43
N PHE A 56 7.04 8.14 -3.41
CA PHE A 56 8.39 8.14 -3.97
C PHE A 56 9.28 9.23 -3.36
N HIS A 57 8.73 10.04 -2.46
CA HIS A 57 9.50 11.06 -1.75
C HIS A 57 10.64 10.42 -0.94
N VAL A 58 11.78 11.10 -0.85
CA VAL A 58 12.96 10.62 -0.11
C VAL A 58 12.69 10.40 1.38
N ASP A 59 11.76 11.19 1.93
CA ASP A 59 11.35 11.13 3.34
C ASP A 59 10.17 10.16 3.58
N PHE A 60 9.71 9.42 2.57
CA PHE A 60 8.67 8.42 2.75
C PHE A 60 9.20 7.19 3.49
N HIS A 61 8.60 6.84 4.63
CA HIS A 61 9.02 5.72 5.47
C HIS A 61 7.85 4.89 6.04
N ASP A 62 6.71 4.86 5.33
CA ASP A 62 5.58 4.01 5.70
C ASP A 62 5.73 2.56 5.22
N ASN A 63 4.81 1.68 5.63
CA ASN A 63 4.67 0.37 5.03
C ASN A 63 4.07 0.48 3.62
N PHE A 64 4.72 -0.15 2.66
CA PHE A 64 4.22 -0.25 1.29
C PHE A 64 4.61 -1.58 0.68
N VAL A 65 3.77 -2.02 -0.26
CA VAL A 65 4.13 -3.03 -1.23
C VAL A 65 4.71 -2.35 -2.45
N ARG A 66 5.66 -3.01 -3.11
CA ARG A 66 6.37 -2.44 -4.26
C ARG A 66 6.56 -3.45 -5.36
N GLY A 67 6.58 -2.95 -6.59
CA GLY A 67 6.89 -3.74 -7.77
C GLY A 67 7.74 -2.95 -8.76
N LYS A 68 8.67 -3.63 -9.42
CA LYS A 68 9.50 -3.06 -10.49
C LYS A 68 9.34 -3.89 -11.76
N GLY A 69 9.36 -3.23 -12.92
CA GLY A 69 9.32 -3.91 -14.20
C GLY A 69 9.64 -3.01 -15.38
N GLU A 70 10.04 -3.60 -16.51
CA GLU A 70 10.36 -2.85 -17.75
C GLU A 70 9.13 -2.14 -18.35
N THR A 71 7.92 -2.55 -17.96
CA THR A 71 6.65 -1.93 -18.33
C THR A 71 5.82 -1.63 -17.09
N GLN A 72 4.87 -0.70 -17.19
CA GLN A 72 3.91 -0.43 -16.11
C GLN A 72 3.18 -1.70 -15.67
N GLN A 73 2.77 -2.54 -16.62
CA GLN A 73 2.09 -3.80 -16.34
C GLN A 73 2.98 -4.77 -15.55
N ALA A 74 4.24 -4.92 -15.95
CA ALA A 74 5.20 -5.77 -15.22
C ALA A 74 5.47 -5.23 -13.79
N ALA A 75 5.50 -3.91 -13.60
CA ALA A 75 5.63 -3.31 -12.28
C ALA A 75 4.41 -3.57 -11.40
N ILE A 76 3.20 -3.53 -11.96
CA ILE A 76 1.95 -3.87 -11.25
C ILE A 76 1.94 -5.36 -10.86
N GLU A 77 2.27 -6.27 -11.77
CA GLU A 77 2.32 -7.71 -11.49
C GLU A 77 3.33 -8.05 -10.39
N ALA A 78 4.49 -7.37 -10.38
CA ALA A 78 5.48 -7.49 -9.31
C ALA A 78 4.95 -6.96 -7.97
N LEU A 79 4.19 -5.86 -7.99
CA LEU A 79 3.56 -5.29 -6.79
C LEU A 79 2.49 -6.23 -6.23
N GLU A 80 1.65 -6.81 -7.08
CA GLU A 80 0.62 -7.77 -6.67
C GLU A 80 1.24 -9.02 -6.04
N LYS A 81 2.38 -9.47 -6.57
CA LYS A 81 3.15 -10.57 -6.00
C LYS A 81 3.70 -10.21 -4.61
N ASP A 82 4.30 -9.04 -4.45
CA ASP A 82 4.81 -8.54 -3.16
C ASP A 82 3.69 -8.40 -2.13
N ALA A 83 2.54 -7.86 -2.54
CA ALA A 83 1.34 -7.77 -1.70
C ALA A 83 0.83 -9.14 -1.26
N LYS A 84 0.84 -10.13 -2.15
CA LYS A 84 0.49 -11.51 -1.82
C LYS A 84 1.49 -12.13 -0.84
N GLU A 85 2.79 -11.94 -1.04
CA GLU A 85 3.82 -12.46 -0.15
C GLU A 85 3.72 -11.83 1.25
N MET A 86 3.49 -10.51 1.32
CA MET A 86 3.23 -9.80 2.57
C MET A 86 1.99 -10.35 3.27
N ALA A 87 0.88 -10.51 2.55
CA ALA A 87 -0.35 -11.10 3.10
C ALA A 87 -0.12 -12.52 3.62
N ASP A 88 0.54 -13.38 2.83
CA ASP A 88 0.84 -14.76 3.20
C ASP A 88 1.78 -14.83 4.43
N SER A 89 2.63 -13.81 4.66
CA SER A 89 3.53 -13.74 5.82
C SER A 89 2.82 -13.49 7.16
N LEU A 90 1.66 -12.82 7.14
CA LEU A 90 0.89 -12.50 8.34
C LEU A 90 0.16 -13.72 8.92
N TRP A 91 0.02 -14.79 8.14
CA TRP A 91 -0.73 -16.01 8.51
C TRP A 91 0.16 -17.25 8.70
N ARG A 92 1.49 -17.08 8.69
CA ARG A 92 2.46 -18.17 8.89
C ARG A 92 2.90 -18.34 10.33
#